data_AF-A0A1D2UL03-F1
#
_entry.id   AF-A0A1D2UL03-F1
#
_cell.length_a   1.000
_cell.length_b   1.000
_cell.length_c   1.000
_cell.angle_alpha   90.00
_cell.angle_beta   90.00
_cell.angle_gamma   90.00
#
_symmetry.space_group_name_H-M   'P 1'
#
loop_
_entity.id
_entity.type
_entity.pdbx_description
1 polymer ?
#
loop_
_entity_poly.entity_id
_entity_poly.type
_entity_poly.pdbx_seq_one_letter_code
_entity_poly.pdbx_strand_id
1 'polypeptide(L)'
;MPTLPLLDPKNDFVFKRLFAQRPELLADLINAVRSDQPPVEVIEVLNPRIDPAELTGKFIVLDVLARDVNGSLYGIEMQVRHQPAWDVRSAFYLARAFANQLQTGQDYRALRPAVAIHLMDFELFDDPAQAHWRFELRDRDQPAVRLTSALEWNLIELPKLDRLRANRNSGTLAAWVAYFEHWREDAVMSAITHTPVQQARQQLEELSGDEEARRLAFVLERARRDEASIRHAERSEGREEGREEGRQEGRHEARLEVARSLFGQPGLDDATIARLTGLTLDEVQQLRQAAGA
;
A
#
# COMPACT_ATOMS: atom_id res chain seq x y z
N MET A 1 -9.94 0.50 -38.15
CA MET A 1 -10.31 -0.04 -36.84
C MET A 1 -9.89 0.97 -35.80
N PRO A 2 -10.76 1.42 -34.87
CA PRO A 2 -10.28 2.21 -33.74
C PRO A 2 -9.25 1.36 -32.97
N THR A 3 -8.06 1.91 -32.75
CA THR A 3 -7.03 1.27 -31.93
C THR A 3 -7.59 1.14 -30.50
N LEU A 4 -7.61 -0.08 -29.97
CA LEU A 4 -8.07 -0.31 -28.60
C LEU A 4 -7.17 0.49 -27.63
N PRO A 5 -7.74 1.11 -26.58
CA PRO A 5 -6.94 1.90 -25.65
C PRO A 5 -5.96 1.00 -24.91
N LEU A 6 -4.75 1.49 -24.66
CA LEU A 6 -3.72 0.72 -23.95
C LEU A 6 -4.16 0.38 -22.53
N LEU A 7 -3.79 -0.83 -22.10
CA LEU A 7 -3.87 -1.23 -20.70
C LEU A 7 -2.99 -0.31 -19.84
N ASP A 8 -3.33 -0.23 -18.56
CA ASP A 8 -2.57 0.53 -17.59
C ASP A 8 -1.40 -0.33 -17.07
N PRO A 9 -0.12 0.05 -17.28
CA PRO A 9 1.02 -0.71 -16.79
C PRO A 9 1.14 -0.67 -15.26
N LYS A 10 0.43 0.24 -14.57
CA LYS A 10 0.32 0.27 -13.11
C LYS A 10 -0.72 -0.71 -12.57
N ASN A 11 -1.57 -1.29 -13.41
CA ASN A 11 -2.45 -2.38 -12.97
C ASN A 11 -1.61 -3.61 -12.62
N ASP A 12 -1.73 -4.14 -11.40
CA ASP A 12 -0.84 -5.20 -10.92
C ASP A 12 -0.82 -6.46 -11.81
N PHE A 13 -1.93 -6.83 -12.47
CA PHE A 13 -1.94 -7.95 -13.42
C PHE A 13 -1.11 -7.64 -14.66
N VAL A 14 -1.27 -6.44 -15.21
CA VAL A 14 -0.52 -5.96 -16.38
C VAL A 14 0.96 -5.86 -16.01
N PHE A 15 1.28 -5.27 -14.87
CA PHE A 15 2.63 -5.17 -14.33
C PHE A 15 3.29 -6.55 -14.21
N LYS A 16 2.65 -7.50 -13.52
CA LYS A 16 3.18 -8.86 -13.36
C LYS A 16 3.36 -9.53 -14.73
N ARG A 17 2.42 -9.39 -15.66
CA ARG A 17 2.55 -9.96 -17.01
C ARG A 17 3.72 -9.39 -17.82
N LEU A 18 3.99 -8.08 -17.71
CA LEU A 18 5.09 -7.41 -18.38
C LEU A 18 6.46 -7.89 -17.88
N PHE A 19 6.63 -7.99 -16.55
CA PHE A 19 7.95 -8.25 -15.97
C PHE A 19 8.23 -9.73 -15.67
N ALA A 20 7.21 -10.55 -15.39
CA ALA A 20 7.41 -11.95 -15.00
C ALA A 20 8.02 -12.83 -16.11
N GLN A 21 7.83 -12.45 -17.38
CA GLN A 21 8.34 -13.19 -18.54
C GLN A 21 9.57 -12.52 -19.16
N ARG A 22 10.04 -11.40 -18.59
CA ARG A 22 11.12 -10.58 -19.14
C ARG A 22 12.13 -10.21 -18.04
N PRO A 23 12.91 -11.18 -17.54
CA PRO A 23 13.90 -10.96 -16.48
C PRO A 23 14.86 -9.81 -16.78
N GLU A 24 15.19 -9.57 -18.05
CA GLU A 24 16.08 -8.50 -18.47
C GLU A 24 15.47 -7.09 -18.31
N LEU A 25 14.16 -6.95 -18.54
CA LEU A 25 13.47 -5.69 -18.26
C LEU A 25 13.33 -5.44 -16.76
N LEU A 26 13.08 -6.51 -16.00
CA LEU A 26 13.01 -6.44 -14.56
C LEU A 26 14.37 -6.08 -13.96
N ALA A 27 15.46 -6.68 -14.45
CA ALA A 27 16.82 -6.35 -14.05
C ALA A 27 17.15 -4.87 -14.34
N ASP A 28 16.79 -4.36 -15.53
CA ASP A 28 17.00 -2.96 -15.87
C ASP A 28 16.23 -2.01 -14.93
N LEU A 29 14.97 -2.32 -14.61
CA LEU A 29 14.18 -1.56 -13.64
C LEU A 29 14.82 -1.59 -12.24
N ILE A 30 15.27 -2.75 -11.76
CA ILE A 30 15.98 -2.87 -10.46
C ILE A 30 17.25 -2.01 -10.47
N ASN A 31 18.03 -2.07 -11.56
CA ASN A 31 19.26 -1.29 -11.72
C ASN A 31 19.00 0.22 -11.80
N ALA A 32 17.89 0.62 -12.41
CA ALA A 32 17.47 2.02 -12.44
C ALA A 32 17.17 2.54 -11.02
N VAL A 33 16.47 1.76 -10.20
CA VAL A 33 16.20 2.08 -8.79
C VAL A 33 17.47 2.06 -7.95
N ARG A 34 18.43 1.19 -8.26
CA ARG A 34 19.68 1.00 -7.50
C ARG A 34 20.91 1.51 -8.26
N SER A 35 20.78 2.66 -8.92
CA SER A 35 21.82 3.19 -9.83
C SER A 35 23.17 3.52 -9.16
N ASP A 36 23.18 3.65 -7.83
CA ASP A 36 24.37 3.86 -6.99
C ASP A 36 24.97 2.56 -6.44
N GLN A 37 24.43 1.40 -6.82
CA GLN A 37 24.89 0.07 -6.38
C GLN A 37 25.39 -0.76 -7.57
N PRO A 38 26.15 -1.86 -7.33
CA PRO A 38 26.53 -2.76 -8.40
C PRO A 38 25.30 -3.29 -9.17
N PRO A 39 25.37 -3.37 -10.50
CA PRO A 39 24.25 -3.82 -11.31
C PRO A 39 23.93 -5.29 -11.02
N VAL A 40 22.65 -5.60 -11.09
CA VAL A 40 22.10 -6.95 -10.95
C VAL A 40 21.77 -7.55 -12.30
N GLU A 41 21.86 -8.86 -12.36
CA GLU A 41 21.35 -9.69 -13.44
C GLU A 41 20.34 -10.67 -12.84
N VAL A 42 19.09 -10.61 -13.30
CA VAL A 42 18.01 -11.48 -12.82
C VAL A 42 18.07 -12.81 -13.57
N ILE A 43 18.22 -13.90 -12.83
CA ILE A 43 18.27 -15.26 -13.40
C ILE A 43 16.91 -15.95 -13.40
N GLU A 44 16.02 -15.56 -12.49
CA GLU A 44 14.76 -16.27 -12.27
C GLU A 44 13.72 -15.33 -11.67
N VAL A 45 12.48 -15.41 -12.17
CA VAL A 45 11.29 -14.91 -11.49
C VAL A 45 10.65 -16.11 -10.78
N LEU A 46 10.60 -16.06 -9.45
CA LEU A 46 10.18 -17.17 -8.59
C LEU A 46 8.66 -17.40 -8.57
N ASN A 47 7.87 -16.36 -8.89
CA ASN A 47 6.42 -16.43 -8.97
C ASN A 47 5.89 -15.99 -10.36
N PRO A 48 6.31 -16.65 -11.46
CA PRO A 48 6.09 -16.15 -12.81
C PRO A 48 4.65 -16.30 -13.30
N ARG A 49 3.85 -17.13 -12.63
CA ARG A 49 2.46 -17.39 -12.96
C ARG A 49 1.55 -16.61 -12.03
N ILE A 50 0.36 -16.32 -12.53
CA ILE A 50 -0.74 -15.80 -11.73
C ILE A 50 -1.64 -16.99 -11.46
N ASP A 51 -1.61 -17.50 -10.23
CA ASP A 51 -2.46 -18.64 -9.85
C ASP A 51 -3.91 -18.16 -9.69
N PRO A 52 -4.93 -18.87 -10.21
CA PRO A 52 -6.34 -18.56 -9.90
C PRO A 52 -6.64 -18.41 -8.40
N ALA A 53 -5.89 -19.13 -7.54
CA ALA A 53 -5.97 -18.97 -6.09
C ALA A 53 -5.42 -17.61 -5.60
N GLU A 54 -4.41 -17.04 -6.28
CA GLU A 54 -3.91 -15.68 -6.05
C GLU A 54 -4.92 -14.61 -6.49
N LEU A 55 -5.94 -14.95 -7.28
CA LEU A 55 -6.99 -14.00 -7.70
C LEU A 55 -8.23 -14.03 -6.80
N THR A 56 -8.38 -15.07 -5.98
CA THR A 56 -9.58 -15.34 -5.17
C THR A 56 -9.33 -15.33 -3.66
N GLY A 57 -8.06 -15.37 -3.23
CA GLY A 57 -7.69 -15.28 -1.81
C GLY A 57 -7.82 -13.86 -1.22
N LYS A 58 -7.89 -13.76 0.11
CA LYS A 58 -7.79 -12.49 0.88
C LYS A 58 -6.49 -11.69 0.61
N PHE A 59 -5.50 -12.31 -0.03
CA PHE A 59 -4.23 -11.70 -0.39
C PHE A 59 -3.95 -12.02 -1.87
N ILE A 60 -4.21 -11.04 -2.74
CA ILE A 60 -3.81 -11.13 -4.13
C ILE A 60 -2.30 -10.88 -4.21
N VAL A 61 -1.52 -11.90 -4.57
CA VAL A 61 -0.04 -11.88 -4.64
C VAL A 61 0.37 -11.55 -6.08
N LEU A 62 0.30 -10.26 -6.44
CA LEU A 62 0.65 -9.76 -7.78
C LEU A 62 1.98 -8.99 -7.79
N ASP A 63 2.77 -9.11 -6.73
CA ASP A 63 4.18 -8.73 -6.71
C ASP A 63 5.01 -9.66 -7.61
N VAL A 64 6.16 -9.16 -8.06
CA VAL A 64 7.14 -9.93 -8.82
C VAL A 64 8.32 -10.22 -7.90
N LEU A 65 8.55 -11.50 -7.60
CA LEU A 65 9.67 -11.94 -6.80
C LEU A 65 10.75 -12.53 -7.71
N ALA A 66 11.90 -11.87 -7.76
CA ALA A 66 13.03 -12.23 -8.60
C ALA A 66 14.26 -12.62 -7.78
N ARG A 67 15.13 -13.42 -8.39
CA ARG A 67 16.44 -13.81 -7.87
C ARG A 67 17.54 -13.40 -8.83
N ASP A 68 18.62 -12.81 -8.31
CA ASP A 68 19.81 -12.48 -9.10
C ASP A 68 20.84 -13.63 -9.15
N VAL A 69 21.88 -13.45 -9.99
CA VAL A 69 23.03 -14.36 -10.12
C VAL A 69 23.76 -14.65 -8.79
N ASN A 70 23.67 -13.74 -7.81
CA ASN A 70 24.29 -13.88 -6.50
C ASN A 70 23.36 -14.53 -5.46
N GLY A 71 22.12 -14.85 -5.85
CA GLY A 71 21.08 -15.42 -5.02
C GLY A 71 20.29 -14.41 -4.19
N SER A 72 20.53 -13.10 -4.36
CA SER A 72 19.75 -12.06 -3.68
C SER A 72 18.33 -12.04 -4.21
N LEU A 73 17.36 -11.75 -3.33
CA LEU A 73 15.95 -11.68 -3.66
C LEU A 73 15.51 -10.23 -3.87
N TYR A 74 14.68 -10.00 -4.89
CA TYR A 74 14.07 -8.71 -5.17
C TYR A 74 12.56 -8.90 -5.24
N GLY A 75 11.82 -8.30 -4.33
CA GLY A 75 10.36 -8.20 -4.40
C GLY A 75 9.97 -6.86 -4.98
N ILE A 76 9.33 -6.85 -6.14
CA ILE A 76 8.90 -5.64 -6.84
C ILE A 76 7.39 -5.58 -6.82
N GLU A 77 6.85 -4.49 -6.29
CA GLU A 77 5.41 -4.31 -6.13
C GLU A 77 4.97 -2.95 -6.69
N MET A 78 3.92 -2.97 -7.52
CA MET A 78 3.21 -1.78 -7.95
C MET A 78 2.08 -1.48 -6.97
N GLN A 79 2.02 -0.25 -6.47
CA GLN A 79 1.08 0.17 -5.43
C GLN A 79 0.27 1.36 -5.93
N VAL A 80 -0.91 1.07 -6.51
CA VAL A 80 -1.80 2.09 -7.07
C VAL A 80 -2.53 2.90 -5.99
N ARG A 81 -2.62 2.39 -4.76
CA ARG A 81 -3.36 3.03 -3.66
C ARG A 81 -2.69 2.80 -2.32
N HIS A 82 -2.82 3.78 -1.43
CA HIS A 82 -2.42 3.63 -0.04
C HIS A 82 -3.36 2.66 0.70
N GLN A 83 -2.88 1.46 0.98
CA GLN A 83 -3.60 0.46 1.77
C GLN A 83 -3.30 0.63 3.27
N PRO A 84 -4.29 0.46 4.16
CA PRO A 84 -4.04 0.45 5.60
C PRO A 84 -3.01 -0.61 6.00
N ALA A 85 -2.12 -0.28 6.94
CA ALA A 85 -1.06 -1.15 7.46
C ALA A 85 -0.12 -1.72 6.37
N TRP A 86 0.03 -1.00 5.25
CA TRP A 86 0.92 -1.38 4.16
C TRP A 86 2.37 -1.52 4.62
N ASP A 87 2.84 -0.59 5.46
CA ASP A 87 4.18 -0.55 6.04
C ASP A 87 4.53 -1.84 6.78
N VAL A 88 3.66 -2.27 7.69
CA VAL A 88 3.85 -3.50 8.48
C VAL A 88 3.76 -4.74 7.59
N ARG A 89 2.87 -4.74 6.58
CA ARG A 89 2.74 -5.85 5.62
C ARG A 89 3.96 -5.98 4.72
N SER A 90 4.47 -4.88 4.18
CA SER A 90 5.70 -4.85 3.39
C SER A 90 6.87 -5.39 4.21
N ALA A 91 6.99 -4.94 5.47
CA ALA A 91 8.02 -5.45 6.37
C ALA A 91 7.89 -6.97 6.62
N PHE A 92 6.68 -7.44 6.90
CA PHE A 92 6.38 -8.86 7.11
C PHE A 92 6.74 -9.70 5.88
N TYR A 93 6.35 -9.27 4.67
CA TYR A 93 6.63 -10.02 3.44
C TYR A 93 8.11 -10.08 3.10
N LEU A 94 8.84 -8.96 3.24
CA LEU A 94 10.28 -8.96 2.99
C LEU A 94 11.02 -9.84 4.01
N ALA A 95 10.68 -9.74 5.30
CA ALA A 95 11.26 -10.59 6.34
C ALA A 95 10.95 -12.08 6.10
N ARG A 96 9.74 -12.41 5.65
CA ARG A 96 9.35 -13.78 5.29
C ARG A 96 10.12 -14.29 4.08
N ALA A 97 10.27 -13.48 3.02
CA ALA A 97 11.08 -13.83 1.86
C ALA A 97 12.54 -14.08 2.26
N PHE A 98 13.09 -13.25 3.15
CA PHE A 98 14.42 -13.42 3.69
C PHE A 98 14.57 -14.73 4.48
N ALA A 99 13.65 -14.99 5.42
CA ALA A 99 13.69 -16.17 6.29
C ALA A 99 13.50 -17.49 5.51
N ASN A 100 12.62 -17.49 4.49
CA ASN A 100 12.32 -18.68 3.68
C ASN A 100 13.47 -19.16 2.78
N GLN A 101 14.59 -18.42 2.73
CA GLN A 101 15.80 -18.87 2.04
C GLN A 101 16.46 -20.07 2.73
N LEU A 102 16.29 -20.21 4.05
CA LEU A 102 16.93 -21.25 4.83
C LEU A 102 15.99 -22.40 5.17
N GLN A 103 16.54 -23.60 5.13
CA GLN A 103 15.94 -24.82 5.67
C GLN A 103 16.55 -25.17 7.02
N THR A 104 15.85 -26.01 7.79
CA THR A 104 16.29 -26.49 9.10
C THR A 104 17.70 -27.09 9.03
N GLY A 105 18.61 -26.61 9.87
CA GLY A 105 19.99 -27.08 9.95
C GLY A 105 20.99 -26.38 9.03
N GLN A 106 20.54 -25.44 8.18
CA GLN A 106 21.44 -24.61 7.36
C GLN A 106 22.07 -23.46 8.16
N ASP A 107 23.27 -23.05 7.75
CA ASP A 107 24.02 -21.96 8.37
C ASP A 107 23.49 -20.59 7.93
N TYR A 108 23.37 -19.64 8.87
CA TYR A 108 22.93 -18.28 8.57
C TYR A 108 23.82 -17.53 7.55
N ARG A 109 25.08 -17.94 7.38
CA ARG A 109 25.99 -17.39 6.36
C ARG A 109 25.55 -17.68 4.93
N ALA A 110 24.59 -18.60 4.73
CA ALA A 110 24.00 -18.87 3.43
C ALA A 110 22.92 -17.84 3.03
N LEU A 111 22.43 -17.00 3.96
CA LEU A 111 21.44 -15.98 3.67
C LEU A 111 21.96 -14.96 2.67
N ARG A 112 21.15 -14.67 1.65
CA ARG A 112 21.39 -13.59 0.70
C ARG A 112 20.48 -12.39 0.99
N PRO A 113 20.87 -11.18 0.57
CA PRO A 113 20.04 -9.99 0.73
C PRO A 113 18.64 -10.18 0.14
N ALA A 114 17.65 -9.59 0.80
CA ALA A 114 16.31 -9.41 0.26
C ALA A 114 16.00 -7.92 0.16
N VAL A 115 15.61 -7.47 -1.02
CA VAL A 115 15.33 -6.06 -1.34
C VAL A 115 13.88 -5.93 -1.77
N ALA A 116 13.11 -5.06 -1.12
CA ALA A 116 11.78 -4.66 -1.56
C ALA A 116 11.88 -3.38 -2.41
N ILE A 117 11.20 -3.36 -3.55
CA ILE A 117 11.05 -2.19 -4.42
C ILE A 117 9.55 -1.94 -4.59
N HIS A 118 9.08 -0.81 -4.08
CA HIS A 118 7.69 -0.41 -4.19
C HIS A 118 7.56 0.80 -5.10
N LEU A 119 6.86 0.63 -6.23
CA LEU A 119 6.50 1.69 -7.15
C LEU A 119 5.13 2.22 -6.73
N MET A 120 5.08 3.42 -6.18
CA MET A 120 3.89 3.99 -5.55
C MET A 120 3.25 5.00 -6.49
N ASP A 121 1.99 4.80 -6.86
CA ASP A 121 1.18 5.75 -7.64
C ASP A 121 0.56 6.86 -6.77
N PHE A 122 1.24 7.18 -5.67
CA PHE A 122 0.81 8.19 -4.71
C PHE A 122 2.02 8.69 -3.91
N GLU A 123 1.81 9.79 -3.21
CA GLU A 123 2.78 10.38 -2.30
C GLU A 123 2.50 9.86 -0.88
N LEU A 124 3.50 9.21 -0.30
CA LEU A 124 3.49 8.69 1.06
C LEU A 124 4.09 9.70 2.05
N PHE A 125 5.12 10.43 1.64
CA PHE A 125 5.85 11.37 2.51
C PHE A 125 5.64 12.82 2.07
N ASP A 126 5.68 13.75 3.01
CA ASP A 126 5.41 15.17 2.75
C ASP A 126 6.63 15.95 2.20
N ASP A 127 7.83 15.35 2.18
CA ASP A 127 9.02 16.03 1.64
C ASP A 127 8.85 16.26 0.12
N PRO A 128 8.83 17.53 -0.34
CA PRO A 128 8.59 17.85 -1.74
C PRO A 128 9.83 17.64 -2.63
N ALA A 129 11.02 17.48 -2.05
CA ALA A 129 12.29 17.38 -2.77
C ALA A 129 12.77 15.94 -2.97
N GLN A 130 12.16 14.97 -2.27
CA GLN A 130 12.56 13.56 -2.30
C GLN A 130 11.38 12.66 -2.69
N ALA A 131 11.61 11.80 -3.69
CA ALA A 131 10.64 10.82 -4.19
C ALA A 131 11.16 9.39 -4.23
N HIS A 132 12.47 9.18 -4.06
CA HIS A 132 13.09 7.87 -3.91
C HIS A 132 13.59 7.75 -2.46
N TRP A 133 13.01 6.80 -1.73
CA TRP A 133 13.30 6.57 -0.32
C TRP A 133 13.94 5.21 -0.16
N ARG A 134 15.13 5.17 0.43
CA ARG A 134 15.81 3.92 0.76
C ARG A 134 15.88 3.76 2.27
N PHE A 135 15.34 2.65 2.76
CA PHE A 135 15.36 2.28 4.18
C PHE A 135 16.30 1.11 4.39
N GLU A 136 17.20 1.25 5.36
CA GLU A 136 18.25 0.30 5.70
C GLU A 136 18.33 0.09 7.21
N LEU A 137 18.87 -1.05 7.65
CA LEU A 137 19.16 -1.32 9.05
C LEU A 137 20.41 -0.55 9.50
N ARG A 138 20.21 0.68 9.97
CA ARG A 138 21.25 1.61 10.40
C ARG A 138 21.14 1.92 11.89
N ASP A 139 22.26 2.31 12.48
CA ASP A 139 22.26 2.85 13.85
C ASP A 139 21.47 4.16 13.91
N ARG A 140 20.72 4.36 15.01
CA ARG A 140 19.84 5.53 15.18
C ARG A 140 20.63 6.82 15.36
N ASP A 141 21.70 6.77 16.15
CA ASP A 141 22.46 7.96 16.55
C ASP A 141 23.63 8.22 15.56
N GLN A 142 24.07 7.18 14.84
CA GLN A 142 25.09 7.23 13.80
C GLN A 142 24.57 6.62 12.49
N PRO A 143 23.74 7.33 11.70
CA PRO A 143 23.12 6.79 10.50
C PRO A 143 24.10 6.26 9.43
N ALA A 144 25.36 6.71 9.45
CA ALA A 144 26.40 6.18 8.56
C ALA A 144 26.74 4.70 8.84
N VAL A 145 26.54 4.22 10.07
CA VAL A 145 26.81 2.85 10.49
C VAL A 145 25.63 1.95 10.10
N ARG A 146 25.85 1.05 9.14
CA ARG A 146 24.88 0.02 8.70
C ARG A 146 25.20 -1.31 9.39
N LEU A 147 24.21 -1.92 10.05
CA LEU A 147 24.37 -3.20 10.73
C LEU A 147 24.55 -4.35 9.73
N THR A 148 23.74 -4.36 8.67
CA THR A 148 23.78 -5.37 7.60
C THR A 148 23.06 -4.88 6.34
N SER A 149 23.37 -5.48 5.20
CA SER A 149 22.65 -5.31 3.94
C SER A 149 21.58 -6.38 3.67
N ALA A 150 21.26 -7.19 4.69
CA ALA A 150 20.30 -8.29 4.58
C ALA A 150 18.89 -7.88 4.14
N LEU A 151 18.41 -6.71 4.57
CA LEU A 151 17.08 -6.18 4.27
C LEU A 151 17.20 -4.73 3.82
N GLU A 152 16.50 -4.38 2.74
CA GLU A 152 16.44 -3.02 2.20
C GLU A 152 15.07 -2.77 1.55
N TRP A 153 14.49 -1.59 1.79
CA TRP A 153 13.29 -1.13 1.08
C TRP A 153 13.63 0.09 0.23
N ASN A 154 13.20 0.07 -1.03
CA ASN A 154 13.24 1.20 -1.94
C ASN A 154 11.80 1.57 -2.30
N LEU A 155 11.33 2.76 -1.91
CA LEU A 155 10.01 3.28 -2.25
C LEU A 155 10.19 4.40 -3.27
N ILE A 156 9.46 4.32 -4.38
CA ILE A 156 9.50 5.28 -5.47
C ILE A 156 8.11 5.89 -5.61
N GLU A 157 7.96 7.15 -5.21
CA GLU A 157 6.71 7.91 -5.38
C GLU A 157 6.64 8.44 -6.82
N LEU A 158 6.01 7.66 -7.72
CA LEU A 158 6.02 7.92 -9.16
C LEU A 158 5.53 9.34 -9.52
N PRO A 159 4.39 9.85 -9.01
CA PRO A 159 3.91 11.19 -9.39
C PRO A 159 4.82 12.31 -8.88
N LYS A 160 5.53 12.09 -7.76
CA LYS A 160 6.48 13.05 -7.22
C LYS A 160 7.78 13.03 -8.00
N LEU A 161 8.30 11.85 -8.32
CA LEU A 161 9.51 11.70 -9.12
C LEU A 161 9.30 12.23 -10.55
N ASP A 162 8.11 12.10 -11.10
CA ASP A 162 7.73 12.67 -12.40
C ASP A 162 7.77 14.21 -12.42
N ARG A 163 7.27 14.86 -11.37
CA ARG A 163 7.40 16.32 -11.22
C ARG A 163 8.85 16.77 -11.01
N LEU A 164 9.63 16.01 -10.25
CA LEU A 164 11.04 16.33 -9.98
C LEU A 164 11.93 16.12 -11.22
N ARG A 165 11.65 15.10 -12.05
CA ARG A 165 12.42 14.85 -13.27
C ARG A 165 12.20 15.92 -14.33
N ALA A 166 11.03 16.57 -14.38
CA ALA A 166 10.77 17.66 -15.34
C ALA A 166 11.80 18.80 -15.23
N ASN A 167 12.46 18.93 -14.07
CA ASN A 167 13.48 19.94 -13.80
C ASN A 167 14.93 19.40 -13.83
N ARG A 168 15.16 18.12 -14.16
CA ARG A 168 16.49 17.47 -14.16
C ARG A 168 16.68 16.55 -15.37
N ASN A 169 17.80 16.70 -16.08
CA ASN A 169 18.15 15.78 -17.16
C ASN A 169 18.37 14.34 -16.66
N SER A 170 18.03 13.41 -17.55
CA SER A 170 17.45 12.08 -17.35
C SER A 170 18.42 10.96 -16.92
N GLY A 171 18.04 10.24 -15.87
CA GLY A 171 18.56 8.90 -15.56
C GLY A 171 17.63 7.79 -16.07
N THR A 172 18.09 6.54 -16.07
CA THR A 172 17.28 5.37 -16.46
C THR A 172 15.99 5.24 -15.64
N LEU A 173 16.02 5.60 -14.36
CA LEU A 173 14.83 5.64 -13.50
C LEU A 173 13.80 6.66 -13.98
N ALA A 174 14.25 7.82 -14.46
CA ALA A 174 13.36 8.84 -15.00
C ALA A 174 12.63 8.37 -16.27
N ALA A 175 13.26 7.51 -17.08
CA ALA A 175 12.61 6.88 -18.23
C ALA A 175 11.52 5.88 -17.81
N TRP A 176 11.78 5.06 -16.78
CA TRP A 176 10.77 4.17 -16.21
C TRP A 176 9.60 4.93 -15.57
N VAL A 177 9.88 6.01 -14.83
CA VAL A 177 8.81 6.86 -14.28
C VAL A 177 7.99 7.49 -15.40
N ALA A 178 8.64 8.03 -16.43
CA ALA A 178 7.94 8.59 -17.58
C ALA A 178 7.03 7.54 -18.24
N TYR A 179 7.49 6.29 -18.35
CA TYR A 179 6.69 5.19 -18.83
C TYR A 179 5.46 4.94 -17.95
N PHE A 180 5.61 4.80 -16.64
CA PHE A 180 4.48 4.52 -15.75
C PHE A 180 3.49 5.67 -15.61
N GLU A 181 3.92 6.93 -15.78
CA GLU A 181 3.04 8.10 -15.67
C GLU A 181 2.44 8.56 -17.00
N HIS A 182 3.14 8.34 -18.12
CA HIS A 182 2.77 8.87 -19.44
C HIS A 182 2.66 7.81 -20.54
N TRP A 183 2.43 6.53 -20.22
CA TRP A 183 2.34 5.43 -21.20
C TRP A 183 1.33 5.66 -22.33
N ARG A 184 0.34 6.54 -22.14
CA ARG A 184 -0.67 6.92 -23.14
C ARG A 184 -0.29 8.15 -23.97
N GLU A 185 0.78 8.84 -23.63
CA GLU A 185 1.21 10.06 -24.31
C GLU A 185 2.30 9.74 -25.32
N ASP A 186 1.91 9.52 -26.57
CA ASP A 186 2.83 9.13 -27.64
C ASP A 186 4.01 10.08 -27.81
N ALA A 187 3.80 11.38 -27.59
CA ALA A 187 4.87 12.39 -27.66
C ALA A 187 5.94 12.17 -26.58
N VAL A 188 5.54 11.84 -25.35
CA VAL A 188 6.47 11.55 -24.25
C VAL A 188 7.17 10.21 -24.51
N MET A 189 6.41 9.19 -24.90
CA MET A 189 6.96 7.84 -25.16
C MET A 189 7.96 7.83 -26.32
N SER A 190 7.70 8.59 -27.39
CA SER A 190 8.60 8.70 -28.54
C SER A 190 9.90 9.43 -28.21
N ALA A 191 9.92 10.28 -27.17
CA ALA A 191 11.11 10.98 -26.72
C ALA A 191 12.02 10.11 -25.84
N ILE A 192 11.53 8.98 -25.31
CA ILE A 192 12.33 8.08 -24.49
C ILE A 192 13.29 7.29 -25.38
N THR A 193 14.59 7.45 -25.14
CA THR A 193 15.67 6.73 -25.85
C THR A 193 16.14 5.47 -25.15
N HIS A 194 15.72 5.24 -23.90
CA HIS A 194 16.11 4.08 -23.11
C HIS A 194 15.46 2.80 -23.65
N THR A 195 16.26 1.93 -24.28
CA THR A 195 15.78 0.75 -25.02
C THR A 195 14.90 -0.21 -24.20
N PRO A 196 15.22 -0.55 -22.94
CA PRO A 196 14.36 -1.40 -22.11
C PRO A 196 12.93 -0.86 -21.94
N VAL A 197 12.79 0.46 -21.78
CA VAL A 197 11.47 1.11 -21.67
C VAL A 197 10.71 1.04 -23.00
N GLN A 198 11.40 1.21 -24.13
CA GLN A 198 10.78 1.04 -25.46
C GLN A 198 10.28 -0.40 -25.67
N GLN A 199 11.05 -1.40 -25.22
CA GLN A 199 10.66 -2.81 -25.26
C GLN A 199 9.46 -3.10 -24.35
N ALA A 200 9.41 -2.50 -23.15
CA ALA A 200 8.26 -2.59 -22.26
C ALA A 200 7.01 -1.95 -22.86
N ARG A 201 7.18 -0.82 -23.58
CA ARG A 201 6.09 -0.16 -24.31
C ARG A 201 5.53 -1.03 -25.42
N GLN A 202 6.39 -1.66 -26.23
CA GLN A 202 5.96 -2.59 -27.29
C GLN A 202 5.17 -3.77 -26.70
N GLN A 203 5.66 -4.38 -25.63
CA GLN A 203 4.94 -5.48 -24.97
C GLN A 203 3.60 -5.06 -24.40
N LEU A 204 3.50 -3.83 -23.88
CA LEU A 204 2.21 -3.30 -23.43
C LEU A 204 1.22 -3.19 -24.60
N GLU A 205 1.67 -2.86 -25.81
CA GLU A 205 0.82 -2.83 -27.01
C GLU A 205 0.33 -4.23 -27.37
N GLU A 206 1.25 -5.20 -27.41
CA GLU A 206 0.94 -6.61 -27.67
C GLU A 206 -0.07 -7.15 -26.65
N LEU A 207 0.19 -6.93 -25.35
CA LEU A 207 -0.70 -7.34 -24.26
C LEU A 207 -2.04 -6.61 -24.30
N SER A 208 -2.06 -5.35 -24.73
CA SER A 208 -3.30 -4.58 -24.91
C SER A 208 -4.14 -5.08 -26.09
N GLY A 209 -3.53 -5.80 -27.04
CA GLY A 209 -4.23 -6.46 -28.14
C GLY A 209 -4.83 -7.82 -27.77
N ASP A 210 -4.44 -8.42 -26.64
CA ASP A 210 -4.95 -9.70 -26.15
C ASP A 210 -6.28 -9.51 -25.40
N GLU A 211 -7.37 -10.04 -25.95
CA GLU A 211 -8.72 -9.93 -25.39
C GLU A 211 -8.86 -10.53 -23.99
N GLU A 212 -8.21 -11.68 -23.73
CA GLU A 212 -8.26 -12.32 -22.42
C GLU A 212 -7.44 -11.53 -21.39
N ALA A 213 -6.27 -11.01 -21.78
CA ALA A 213 -5.50 -10.13 -20.92
C ALA A 213 -6.28 -8.87 -20.53
N ARG A 214 -6.99 -8.25 -21.49
CA ARG A 214 -7.86 -7.10 -21.20
C ARG A 214 -9.01 -7.48 -20.26
N ARG A 215 -9.65 -8.62 -20.50
CA ARG A 215 -10.75 -9.12 -19.67
C ARG A 215 -10.28 -9.36 -18.23
N LEU A 216 -9.15 -10.04 -18.05
CA LEU A 216 -8.58 -10.31 -16.72
C LEU A 216 -8.16 -9.02 -16.01
N ALA A 217 -7.47 -8.10 -16.70
CA ALA A 217 -7.10 -6.80 -16.15
C ALA A 217 -8.35 -6.03 -15.68
N PHE A 218 -9.42 -6.01 -16.47
CA PHE A 218 -10.69 -5.38 -16.13
C PHE A 218 -11.38 -6.03 -14.93
N VAL A 219 -11.45 -7.37 -14.89
CA VAL A 219 -12.07 -8.12 -13.78
C VAL A 219 -11.37 -7.83 -12.47
N LEU A 220 -10.03 -7.85 -12.47
CA LEU A 220 -9.23 -7.63 -11.26
C LEU A 220 -9.30 -6.17 -10.79
N GLU A 221 -9.27 -5.23 -11.72
CA GLU A 221 -9.48 -3.81 -11.42
C GLU A 221 -10.86 -3.57 -10.80
N ARG A 222 -11.91 -4.20 -11.36
CA ARG A 222 -13.27 -4.11 -10.83
C ARG A 222 -13.38 -4.74 -9.44
N ALA A 223 -12.86 -5.94 -9.24
CA ALA A 223 -12.86 -6.61 -7.94
C ALA A 223 -12.21 -5.74 -6.86
N ARG A 224 -11.08 -5.08 -7.16
CA ARG A 224 -10.44 -4.12 -6.26
C ARG A 224 -11.30 -2.89 -5.96
N ARG A 225 -11.98 -2.33 -6.97
CA ARG A 225 -12.86 -1.16 -6.79
C ARG A 225 -14.09 -1.51 -5.95
N ASP A 226 -14.66 -2.68 -6.18
CA ASP A 226 -15.81 -3.18 -5.41
C ASP A 226 -15.39 -3.39 -3.95
N GLU A 227 -14.25 -4.02 -3.68
CA GLU A 227 -13.68 -4.17 -2.33
C GLU A 227 -13.42 -2.82 -1.64
N ALA A 228 -12.91 -1.82 -2.37
CA ALA A 228 -12.71 -0.48 -1.85
C ALA A 228 -14.05 0.22 -1.51
N SER A 229 -15.06 0.01 -2.34
CA SER A 229 -16.40 0.59 -2.16
C SER A 229 -17.11 -0.02 -0.95
N ILE A 230 -17.04 -1.35 -0.80
CA ILE A 230 -17.56 -2.07 0.37
C ILE A 230 -16.90 -1.55 1.65
N ARG A 231 -15.57 -1.49 1.70
CA ARG A 231 -14.85 -0.97 2.87
C ARG A 231 -15.20 0.49 3.20
N HIS A 232 -15.48 1.30 2.19
CA HIS A 232 -15.93 2.67 2.41
C HIS A 232 -17.34 2.69 3.03
N ALA A 233 -18.27 1.88 2.52
CA ALA A 233 -19.61 1.74 3.07
C ALA A 233 -19.58 1.28 4.53
N GLU A 234 -18.85 0.21 4.84
CA GLU A 234 -18.67 -0.32 6.20
C GLU A 234 -18.12 0.75 7.17
N ARG A 235 -17.13 1.54 6.74
CA ARG A 235 -16.61 2.66 7.56
C ARG A 235 -17.62 3.78 7.75
N SER A 236 -18.46 4.04 6.74
CA SER A 236 -19.49 5.06 6.84
C SER A 236 -20.57 4.64 7.82
N GLU A 237 -21.04 3.39 7.74
CA GLU A 237 -22.02 2.80 8.65
C GLU A 237 -21.49 2.80 10.09
N GLY A 238 -20.26 2.31 10.32
CA GLY A 238 -19.68 2.31 11.67
C GLY A 238 -19.46 3.72 12.26
N ARG A 239 -19.22 4.73 11.42
CA ARG A 239 -19.17 6.14 11.87
C ARG A 239 -20.54 6.68 12.23
N GLU A 240 -21.57 6.27 11.50
CA GLU A 240 -22.96 6.69 11.76
C GLU A 240 -23.48 6.05 13.05
N GLU A 241 -23.27 4.75 13.23
CA GLU A 241 -23.57 4.01 14.46
C GLU A 241 -22.84 4.63 15.66
N GLY A 242 -21.53 4.80 15.58
CA GLY A 242 -20.75 5.41 16.68
C GLY A 242 -21.16 6.85 17.00
N ARG A 243 -21.62 7.61 15.99
CA ARG A 243 -22.16 8.96 16.22
C ARG A 243 -23.52 8.92 16.92
N GLU A 244 -24.38 7.96 16.58
CA GLU A 244 -25.68 7.82 17.24
C GLU A 244 -25.54 7.29 18.67
N GLU A 245 -24.69 6.29 18.89
CA GLU A 245 -24.34 5.80 20.23
C GLU A 245 -23.78 6.92 21.09
N GLY A 246 -22.76 7.66 20.62
CA GLY A 246 -22.19 8.79 21.35
C GLY A 246 -23.20 9.92 21.62
N ARG A 247 -24.19 10.11 20.74
CA ARG A 247 -25.28 11.06 20.98
C ARG A 247 -26.26 10.54 22.03
N GLN A 248 -26.55 9.24 22.06
CA GLN A 248 -27.39 8.62 23.08
C GLN A 248 -26.72 8.68 24.46
N GLU A 249 -25.44 8.30 24.53
CA GLU A 249 -24.64 8.36 25.75
C GLU A 249 -24.56 9.80 26.27
N GLY A 250 -24.17 10.77 25.44
CA GLY A 250 -24.11 12.18 25.86
C GLY A 250 -25.47 12.76 26.29
N ARG A 251 -26.58 12.32 25.69
CA ARG A 251 -27.93 12.69 26.17
C ARG A 251 -28.24 12.07 27.53
N HIS A 252 -27.83 10.83 27.76
CA HIS A 252 -28.02 10.15 29.02
C HIS A 252 -27.16 10.78 30.14
N GLU A 253 -25.89 11.06 29.87
CA GLU A 253 -24.99 11.79 30.79
C GLU A 253 -25.55 13.17 31.15
N ALA A 254 -26.03 13.94 30.15
CA ALA A 254 -26.65 15.23 30.42
C ALA A 254 -27.90 15.11 31.33
N ARG A 255 -28.72 14.06 31.17
CA ARG A 255 -29.86 13.80 32.07
C ARG A 255 -29.40 13.48 33.49
N LEU A 256 -28.31 12.72 33.64
CA LEU A 256 -27.71 12.41 34.95
C LEU A 256 -27.15 13.69 35.60
N GLU A 257 -26.47 14.56 34.85
CA GLU A 257 -25.97 15.84 35.36
C GLU A 257 -27.11 16.76 35.82
N VAL A 258 -28.18 16.87 35.04
CA VAL A 258 -29.37 17.63 35.45
C VAL A 258 -29.96 17.03 36.72
N ALA A 259 -30.11 15.70 36.80
CA ALA A 259 -30.63 15.02 37.99
C ALA A 259 -29.79 15.33 39.24
N ARG A 260 -28.45 15.31 39.12
CA ARG A 260 -27.52 15.70 40.20
C ARG A 260 -27.74 17.14 40.66
N SER A 261 -27.91 18.08 39.73
CA SER A 261 -28.12 19.49 40.08
C SER A 261 -29.48 19.80 40.74
N LEU A 262 -30.46 18.89 40.61
CA LEU A 262 -31.76 18.99 41.26
C LEU A 262 -31.77 18.40 42.68
N PHE A 263 -30.74 17.64 43.08
CA PHE A 263 -30.64 17.12 44.44
C PHE A 263 -30.49 18.26 45.46
N GLY A 264 -31.25 18.17 46.56
CA GLY A 264 -31.23 19.17 47.64
C GLY A 264 -32.13 20.40 47.42
N GLN A 265 -32.81 20.52 46.28
CA GLN A 265 -33.80 21.59 46.10
C GLN A 265 -35.10 21.28 46.88
N PRO A 266 -35.65 22.25 47.62
CA PRO A 266 -36.84 22.03 48.44
C PRO A 266 -38.05 21.72 47.55
N GLY A 267 -38.73 20.60 47.85
CA GLY A 267 -39.93 20.15 47.16
C GLY A 267 -39.72 19.19 45.98
N LEU A 268 -38.50 18.74 45.71
CA LEU A 268 -38.21 17.75 44.66
C LEU A 268 -37.89 16.36 45.26
N ASP A 269 -38.87 15.46 45.23
CA ASP A 269 -38.68 14.04 45.54
C ASP A 269 -38.11 13.26 44.34
N ASP A 270 -37.65 12.02 44.59
CA ASP A 270 -37.02 11.19 43.56
C ASP A 270 -37.97 10.89 42.38
N ALA A 271 -39.27 10.75 42.66
CA ALA A 271 -40.30 10.58 41.64
C ALA A 271 -40.43 11.81 40.75
N THR A 272 -40.36 13.02 41.31
CA THR A 272 -40.41 14.26 40.54
C THR A 272 -39.14 14.46 39.72
N ILE A 273 -37.96 14.15 40.27
CA ILE A 273 -36.68 14.26 39.55
C ILE A 273 -36.64 13.28 38.38
N ALA A 274 -37.01 12.01 38.59
CA ALA A 274 -37.09 11.01 37.51
C ALA A 274 -38.01 11.47 36.37
N ARG A 275 -39.18 12.05 36.71
CA ARG A 275 -40.10 12.60 35.72
C ARG A 275 -39.53 13.80 34.96
N LEU A 276 -38.79 14.69 35.63
CA LEU A 276 -38.24 15.92 35.01
C LEU A 276 -37.04 15.64 34.10
N THR A 277 -36.20 14.67 34.44
CA THR A 277 -35.00 14.32 33.68
C THR A 277 -35.23 13.20 32.67
N GLY A 278 -36.37 12.50 32.76
CA GLY A 278 -36.67 11.35 31.92
C GLY A 278 -35.76 10.15 32.21
N LEU A 279 -35.24 10.06 33.45
CA LEU A 279 -34.55 8.89 33.98
C LEU A 279 -35.56 7.97 34.68
N THR A 280 -35.17 6.72 34.89
CA THR A 280 -35.92 5.79 35.72
C THR A 280 -35.78 6.14 37.21
N LEU A 281 -36.75 5.73 38.03
CA LEU A 281 -36.70 5.96 39.47
C LEU A 281 -35.47 5.30 40.10
N ASP A 282 -35.13 4.09 39.64
CA ASP A 282 -33.97 3.33 40.12
C ASP A 282 -32.65 4.03 39.80
N GLU A 283 -32.49 4.59 38.59
CA GLU A 283 -31.31 5.37 38.20
C GLU A 283 -31.14 6.61 39.09
N VAL A 284 -32.24 7.33 39.39
CA VAL A 284 -32.21 8.50 40.28
C VAL A 284 -31.86 8.11 41.72
N GLN A 285 -32.41 7.01 42.22
CA GLN A 285 -32.11 6.50 43.57
C GLN A 285 -30.65 6.06 43.70
N GLN A 286 -30.12 5.34 42.72
CA GLN A 286 -28.70 4.95 42.68
C GLN A 286 -27.78 6.16 42.61
N LEU A 287 -28.12 7.14 41.76
CA LEU A 287 -27.36 8.38 41.61
C LEU A 287 -27.35 9.21 42.92
N ARG A 288 -28.47 9.22 43.65
CA ARG A 288 -28.61 9.89 44.95
C ARG A 288 -27.82 9.20 46.06
N GLN A 289 -27.83 7.86 46.09
CA GLN A 289 -27.01 7.08 47.03
C GLN A 289 -25.50 7.31 46.78
N ALA A 290 -25.08 7.38 45.52
CA ALA A 290 -23.69 7.65 45.14
C ALA A 290 -23.25 9.10 45.42
N ALA A 291 -24.18 10.07 45.41
CA ALA A 291 -23.88 11.47 45.72
C ALA A 291 -23.99 11.83 47.22
N GLY A 292 -24.61 10.96 48.03
CA GLY A 292 -24.76 11.11 49.48
C GLY A 292 -23.70 10.39 50.32
N ALA A 293 -22.74 9.71 49.68
CA ALA A 293 -21.53 9.13 50.28
C ALA A 293 -20.33 10.06 50.10
#